data_AF-A0A1M5NZR1-F1
#
_entry.id   AF-A0A1M5NZR1-F1
#
_cell.length_a   1.000
_cell.length_b   1.000
_cell.length_c   1.000
_cell.angle_alpha   90.00
_cell.angle_beta   90.00
_cell.angle_gamma   90.00
#
_symmetry.space_group_name_H-M   'P 1'
#
loop_
_entity.id
_entity.type
_entity.pdbx_description
1 polymer ?
#
loop_
_entity_poly.entity_id
_entity_poly.type
_entity_poly.pdbx_seq_one_letter_code
_entity_poly.pdbx_strand_id
1 'polypeptide(L)'
;MDSRAFRNAMGRFATGVTVITTKIGEEIHGMTANAFMSVSLEPKLITVSIDNRANMLTKLHKSNKFAVNVLTDTQQDISMHFANQAKRCEEIPFEILHCVPIIQDALVSVVCEVEQAFEVGDHTLFIGKVIAMESNQGSPLTFYKGQYGKYEPAEYVN
;
A
#
# COMPACT_ATOMS: atom_id res chain seq x y z
N MET A 1 23.18 7.41 -14.69
CA MET A 1 22.85 8.07 -13.41
C MET A 1 22.94 7.01 -12.31
N ASP A 2 23.53 7.33 -11.17
CA ASP A 2 23.69 6.39 -10.06
C ASP A 2 22.33 6.03 -9.42
N SER A 3 22.08 4.74 -9.18
CA SER A 3 20.85 4.23 -8.58
C SER A 3 20.61 4.75 -7.17
N ARG A 4 21.68 5.07 -6.41
CA ARG A 4 21.52 5.71 -5.09
C ARG A 4 21.06 7.16 -5.23
N ALA A 5 21.64 7.92 -6.17
CA ALA A 5 21.19 9.27 -6.47
C ALA A 5 19.71 9.31 -6.88
N PHE A 6 19.25 8.40 -7.74
CA PHE A 6 17.85 8.30 -8.12
C PHE A 6 16.93 7.99 -6.93
N ARG A 7 17.25 6.97 -6.12
CA ARG A 7 16.47 6.64 -4.91
C ARG A 7 16.41 7.78 -3.91
N ASN A 8 17.53 8.47 -3.69
CA ASN A 8 17.57 9.64 -2.82
C ASN A 8 16.68 10.77 -3.32
N ALA A 9 16.64 11.00 -4.65
CA ALA A 9 15.76 12.00 -5.25
C ALA A 9 14.28 11.61 -5.10
N MET A 10 13.92 10.36 -5.39
CA MET A 10 12.54 9.86 -5.24
C MET A 10 12.07 9.89 -3.78
N GLY A 11 12.96 9.61 -2.83
CA GLY A 11 12.65 9.74 -1.39
C GLY A 11 12.32 11.17 -0.93
N ARG A 12 12.51 12.20 -1.78
CA ARG A 12 12.09 13.57 -1.48
C ARG A 12 10.62 13.84 -1.79
N PHE A 13 9.92 12.90 -2.43
CA PHE A 13 8.46 12.95 -2.55
C PHE A 13 7.86 12.23 -1.34
N ALA A 14 7.30 13.00 -0.41
CA ALA A 14 6.67 12.43 0.78
C ALA A 14 5.40 11.67 0.40
N THR A 15 5.17 10.53 1.04
CA THR A 15 4.00 9.69 0.80
C THR A 15 3.34 9.29 2.12
N GLY A 16 2.08 8.87 2.05
CA GLY A 16 1.57 7.95 3.06
C GLY A 16 2.26 6.58 2.97
N VAL A 17 1.99 5.71 3.93
CA VAL A 17 2.42 4.31 3.91
C VAL A 17 1.22 3.42 3.73
N THR A 18 1.32 2.43 2.85
CA THR A 18 0.26 1.45 2.62
C THR A 18 0.75 0.03 2.80
N VAL A 19 -0.17 -0.89 3.07
CA VAL A 19 0.06 -2.32 2.90
C VAL A 19 -0.93 -2.84 1.87
N ILE A 20 -0.39 -3.53 0.86
CA ILE A 20 -1.17 -4.24 -0.13
C ILE A 20 -1.45 -5.64 0.42
N THR A 21 -2.72 -6.01 0.51
CA THR A 21 -3.15 -7.32 1.01
C THR A 21 -3.91 -8.09 -0.06
N THR A 22 -3.76 -9.41 -0.05
CA THR A 22 -4.52 -10.32 -0.90
C THR A 22 -4.63 -11.67 -0.21
N LYS A 23 -5.49 -12.56 -0.72
CA LYS A 23 -5.56 -13.94 -0.27
C LYS A 23 -5.57 -14.94 -1.42
N ILE A 24 -5.00 -16.11 -1.17
CA ILE A 24 -5.07 -17.28 -2.05
C ILE A 24 -5.56 -18.47 -1.21
N GLY A 25 -6.78 -18.91 -1.47
CA GLY A 25 -7.48 -19.78 -0.52
C GLY A 25 -7.68 -19.04 0.81
N GLU A 26 -7.21 -19.65 1.89
CA GLU A 26 -7.23 -19.07 3.25
C GLU A 26 -5.92 -18.34 3.61
N GLU A 27 -4.87 -18.45 2.80
CA GLU A 27 -3.60 -17.79 3.08
C GLU A 27 -3.68 -16.30 2.74
N ILE A 28 -3.47 -15.45 3.75
CA ILE A 28 -3.36 -14.01 3.61
C ILE A 28 -1.90 -13.64 3.30
N HIS A 29 -1.72 -12.72 2.36
CA HIS A 29 -0.43 -12.17 1.99
C HIS A 29 -0.49 -10.65 2.09
N GLY A 30 0.58 -10.03 2.60
CA GLY A 30 0.72 -8.59 2.70
C GLY A 30 2.09 -8.11 2.22
N MET A 31 2.15 -6.87 1.73
CA MET A 31 3.40 -6.21 1.35
C MET A 31 3.28 -4.71 1.59
N THR A 32 4.24 -4.14 2.31
CA THR A 32 4.33 -2.68 2.46
C THR A 32 4.70 -2.04 1.14
N ALA A 33 3.97 -1.00 0.77
CA ALA A 33 4.21 -0.22 -0.44
C ALA A 33 3.89 1.26 -0.19
N ASN A 34 4.60 2.13 -0.88
CA ASN A 34 4.25 3.55 -0.96
C ASN A 34 4.17 4.05 -2.41
N ALA A 35 4.35 3.17 -3.38
CA ALA A 35 4.10 3.43 -4.79
C ALA A 35 2.61 3.15 -5.12
N PHE A 36 1.74 3.98 -4.56
CA PHE A 36 0.29 3.94 -4.71
C PHE A 36 -0.22 5.30 -5.22
N MET A 37 -1.24 5.29 -6.08
CA MET A 37 -1.84 6.51 -6.62
C MET A 37 -3.30 6.29 -7.03
N SER A 38 -4.14 7.32 -6.85
CA SER A 38 -5.47 7.39 -7.47
C SER A 38 -5.35 7.73 -8.96
N VAL A 39 -6.07 7.02 -9.83
CA VAL A 39 -5.92 7.12 -11.29
C VAL A 39 -7.15 7.74 -11.95
N SER A 40 -8.35 7.32 -11.56
CA SER A 40 -9.59 7.75 -12.23
C SER A 40 -10.76 7.78 -11.25
N LEU A 41 -11.71 8.69 -11.48
CA LEU A 41 -12.97 8.77 -10.74
C LEU A 41 -14.09 7.96 -11.41
N GLU A 42 -14.13 7.92 -12.75
CA GLU A 42 -15.13 7.18 -13.53
C GLU A 42 -14.49 6.45 -14.72
N PRO A 43 -14.32 5.10 -14.65
CA PRO A 43 -14.53 4.26 -13.46
C PRO A 43 -13.53 4.60 -12.34
N LYS A 44 -13.84 4.18 -11.10
CA LYS A 44 -12.96 4.38 -9.95
C LYS A 44 -11.74 3.47 -10.06
N LEU A 45 -10.57 4.04 -10.38
CA LEU A 45 -9.33 3.29 -10.57
C LEU A 45 -8.23 3.81 -9.65
N ILE A 46 -7.41 2.89 -9.16
CA ILE A 46 -6.13 3.16 -8.49
C ILE A 46 -5.01 2.38 -9.17
N THR A 47 -3.76 2.69 -8.83
CA THR A 47 -2.63 1.85 -9.19
C THR A 47 -1.68 1.60 -8.03
N VAL A 48 -1.06 0.41 -8.06
CA VAL A 48 0.08 0.05 -7.22
C VAL A 48 1.22 -0.44 -8.12
N SER A 49 2.45 -0.05 -7.79
CA SER A 49 3.66 -0.52 -8.47
C SER A 49 4.37 -1.58 -7.64
N ILE A 50 4.63 -2.75 -8.22
CA ILE A 50 5.20 -3.92 -7.55
C ILE A 50 6.51 -4.31 -8.21
N ASP A 51 7.60 -4.42 -7.45
CA ASP A 51 8.89 -4.93 -7.97
C ASP A 51 8.68 -6.34 -8.56
N ASN A 52 9.20 -6.60 -9.76
CA ASN A 52 9.01 -7.88 -10.46
C ASN A 52 9.62 -9.08 -9.70
N ARG A 53 10.46 -8.84 -8.70
CA ARG A 53 11.04 -9.85 -7.80
C ARG A 53 10.24 -10.04 -6.51
N ALA A 54 9.26 -9.18 -6.23
CA ALA A 54 8.45 -9.31 -5.03
C ALA A 54 7.52 -10.52 -5.14
N ASN A 55 7.44 -11.33 -4.08
CA ASN A 55 6.49 -12.45 -4.03
C ASN A 55 5.05 -12.01 -4.29
N MET A 56 4.69 -10.78 -3.88
CA MET A 56 3.38 -10.18 -4.08
C MET A 56 2.95 -10.14 -5.56
N LEU A 57 3.89 -9.98 -6.51
CA LEU A 57 3.59 -9.99 -7.95
C LEU A 57 2.80 -11.24 -8.35
N THR A 58 3.36 -12.42 -8.04
CA THR A 58 2.72 -13.71 -8.32
C THR A 58 1.40 -13.85 -7.59
N LYS A 59 1.28 -13.27 -6.38
CA LYS A 59 0.06 -13.37 -5.57
C LYS A 59 -1.08 -12.56 -6.19
N LEU A 60 -0.82 -11.35 -6.65
CA LEU A 60 -1.81 -10.49 -7.31
C LEU A 60 -2.30 -11.08 -8.64
N HIS A 61 -1.41 -11.66 -9.45
CA HIS A 61 -1.82 -12.37 -10.66
C HIS A 61 -2.72 -13.58 -10.37
N LYS A 62 -2.48 -14.29 -9.27
CA LYS A 62 -3.29 -15.46 -8.89
C LYS A 62 -4.63 -15.08 -8.28
N SER A 63 -4.66 -14.08 -7.40
CA SER A 63 -5.89 -13.69 -6.69
C SER A 63 -6.84 -12.86 -7.54
N ASN A 64 -6.30 -12.08 -8.49
CA ASN A 64 -7.00 -11.08 -9.29
C ASN A 64 -7.79 -10.03 -8.47
N LYS A 65 -7.52 -9.96 -7.17
CA LYS A 65 -8.14 -9.06 -6.19
C LYS A 65 -7.11 -8.70 -5.13
N PHE A 66 -7.20 -7.48 -4.61
CA PHE A 66 -6.33 -6.99 -3.56
C PHE A 66 -6.97 -5.82 -2.82
N ALA A 67 -6.46 -5.51 -1.64
CA ALA A 67 -6.78 -4.27 -0.95
C ALA A 67 -5.52 -3.43 -0.77
N VAL A 68 -5.70 -2.11 -0.77
CA VAL A 68 -4.69 -1.14 -0.36
C VAL A 68 -5.13 -0.55 0.98
N ASN A 69 -4.33 -0.77 2.02
CA ASN A 69 -4.61 -0.30 3.37
C ASN A 69 -3.66 0.85 3.70
N VAL A 70 -4.16 2.08 3.69
CA VAL A 70 -3.42 3.27 4.12
C VAL A 70 -3.31 3.23 5.64
N LEU A 71 -2.08 3.29 6.16
CA LEU A 71 -1.83 3.10 7.58
C LEU A 71 -1.96 4.39 8.38
N THR A 72 -2.42 4.26 9.62
CA THR A 72 -2.37 5.33 10.62
C THR A 72 -0.96 5.49 11.20
N ASP A 73 -0.67 6.64 11.80
CA ASP A 73 0.62 6.94 12.43
C ASP A 73 0.99 6.04 13.63
N THR A 74 0.05 5.21 14.11
CA THR A 74 0.25 4.19 15.14
C THR A 74 0.58 2.81 14.58
N GLN A 75 0.44 2.59 13.27
CA GLN A 75 0.63 1.29 12.61
C GLN A 75 2.02 1.10 11.98
N GLN A 76 3.05 1.77 12.51
CA GLN A 76 4.43 1.61 12.03
C GLN A 76 4.92 0.16 12.11
N ASP A 77 4.58 -0.57 13.17
CA ASP A 77 5.00 -1.97 13.35
C ASP A 77 4.42 -2.89 12.27
N ILE A 78 3.19 -2.61 11.81
CA ILE A 78 2.55 -3.33 10.71
C ILE A 78 3.30 -3.07 9.40
N SER A 79 3.64 -1.80 9.13
CA SER A 79 4.48 -1.44 7.98
C SER A 79 5.83 -2.18 8.01
N MET A 80 6.49 -2.24 9.16
CA MET A 80 7.78 -2.92 9.31
C MET A 80 7.67 -4.43 9.14
N HIS A 81 6.59 -5.05 9.61
CA HIS A 81 6.28 -6.46 9.39
C HIS A 81 6.19 -6.78 7.89
N PHE A 82 5.34 -6.06 7.15
CA PHE A 82 5.13 -6.32 5.71
C PHE A 82 6.24 -5.78 4.80
N ALA A 83 7.20 -5.03 5.35
CA ALA A 83 8.44 -4.65 4.67
C ALA A 83 9.59 -5.66 4.87
N ASN A 84 9.40 -6.72 5.66
CA ASN A 84 10.44 -7.67 6.08
C ASN A 84 11.63 -7.00 6.82
N GLN A 85 11.38 -5.92 7.57
CA GLN A 85 12.46 -5.11 8.18
C GLN A 85 12.65 -5.31 9.70
N ALA A 86 11.90 -6.20 10.38
CA ALA A 86 12.04 -6.42 11.82
C ALA A 86 11.42 -7.73 12.33
N LYS A 87 11.44 -7.91 13.67
CA LYS A 87 10.70 -8.96 14.40
C LYS A 87 9.25 -8.99 13.90
N ARG A 88 8.79 -10.17 13.47
CA ARG A 88 7.41 -10.35 13.02
C ARG A 88 6.48 -9.92 14.14
N CYS A 89 5.60 -8.94 13.87
CA CYS A 89 4.40 -8.76 14.67
C CYS A 89 3.71 -10.14 14.78
N GLU A 90 3.47 -10.61 16.01
CA GLU A 90 3.03 -11.99 16.25
C GLU A 90 1.61 -12.23 15.73
N GLU A 91 0.78 -11.19 15.72
CA GLU A 91 -0.58 -11.23 15.21
C GLU A 91 -0.93 -9.92 14.52
N ILE A 92 -1.27 -9.98 13.23
CA ILE A 92 -1.79 -8.84 12.48
C ILE A 92 -3.32 -9.00 12.44
N PRO A 93 -4.09 -8.06 13.01
CA PRO A 93 -5.54 -8.14 12.95
C PRO A 93 -6.04 -7.83 11.53
N PHE A 94 -6.76 -8.77 10.95
CA PHE A 94 -7.39 -8.64 9.64
C PHE A 94 -8.91 -8.69 9.75
N GLU A 95 -9.57 -7.88 8.93
CA GLU A 95 -10.99 -7.99 8.65
C GLU A 95 -11.19 -8.42 7.19
N ILE A 96 -12.40 -8.85 6.82
CA ILE A 96 -12.72 -9.23 5.44
C ILE A 96 -13.72 -8.24 4.86
N LEU A 97 -13.32 -7.52 3.82
CA LEU A 97 -14.17 -6.64 3.04
C LEU A 97 -14.24 -7.15 1.60
N HIS A 98 -15.44 -7.45 1.11
CA HIS A 98 -15.64 -8.01 -0.25
C HIS A 98 -14.76 -9.24 -0.56
N CYS A 99 -14.66 -10.15 0.41
CA CYS A 99 -13.83 -11.36 0.35
C CYS A 99 -12.32 -11.12 0.27
N VAL A 100 -11.84 -9.90 0.50
CA VAL A 100 -10.41 -9.54 0.51
C VAL A 100 -10.01 -9.15 1.93
N PRO A 101 -8.86 -9.62 2.44
CA PRO A 101 -8.39 -9.21 3.76
C PRO A 101 -7.98 -7.74 3.76
N ILE A 102 -8.46 -6.98 4.73
CA ILE A 102 -8.04 -5.60 5.03
C ILE A 102 -7.41 -5.55 6.41
N ILE A 103 -6.54 -4.58 6.66
CA ILE A 103 -5.92 -4.40 7.98
C ILE A 103 -6.93 -3.68 8.86
N GLN A 104 -7.21 -4.26 10.02
CA GLN A 104 -8.09 -3.64 11.00
C GLN A 104 -7.56 -2.26 11.40
N ASP A 105 -8.47 -1.29 11.55
CA ASP A 105 -8.17 0.10 11.95
C ASP A 105 -7.21 0.85 11.00
N ALA A 106 -6.98 0.35 9.77
CA ALA A 106 -6.30 1.13 8.74
C ALA A 106 -7.05 2.44 8.48
N LEU A 107 -6.32 3.53 8.20
CA LEU A 107 -6.89 4.85 7.95
C LEU A 107 -7.87 4.81 6.79
N VAL A 108 -7.52 4.11 5.71
CA VAL A 108 -8.38 3.84 4.56
C VAL A 108 -8.08 2.45 4.03
N SER A 109 -9.10 1.65 3.75
CA SER A 109 -8.97 0.36 3.08
C SER A 109 -9.73 0.40 1.76
N VAL A 110 -9.05 0.15 0.64
CA VAL A 110 -9.65 0.18 -0.70
C VAL A 110 -9.53 -1.20 -1.34
N VAL A 111 -10.65 -1.88 -1.58
CA VAL A 111 -10.70 -3.20 -2.21
C VAL A 111 -10.86 -3.06 -3.71
N CYS A 112 -9.99 -3.76 -4.45
CA CYS A 112 -9.88 -3.69 -5.89
C CYS A 112 -9.96 -5.07 -6.54
N GLU A 113 -10.56 -5.12 -7.73
CA GLU A 113 -10.31 -6.17 -8.71
C GLU A 113 -9.22 -5.69 -9.66
N VAL A 114 -8.31 -6.59 -10.06
CA VAL A 114 -7.27 -6.25 -11.05
C VAL A 114 -7.95 -6.06 -12.39
N GLU A 115 -7.87 -4.84 -12.92
CA GLU A 115 -8.38 -4.46 -14.24
C GLU A 115 -7.32 -4.75 -15.31
N GLN A 116 -6.10 -4.25 -15.08
CA GLN A 116 -4.97 -4.35 -16.01
C GLN A 116 -3.65 -4.49 -15.23
N ALA A 117 -2.65 -5.11 -15.85
CA ALA A 117 -1.29 -5.20 -15.32
C ALA A 117 -0.29 -4.87 -16.42
N PHE A 118 0.63 -3.94 -16.16
CA PHE A 118 1.60 -3.45 -17.12
C PHE A 118 3.02 -3.57 -16.58
N GLU A 119 3.87 -4.33 -17.27
CA GLU A 119 5.30 -4.35 -16.97
C GLU A 119 5.94 -3.03 -17.42
N VAL A 120 6.57 -2.33 -16.48
CA VAL A 120 7.23 -1.03 -16.67
C VAL A 120 8.61 -1.09 -16.01
N GLY A 121 9.61 -1.48 -16.80
CA GLY A 121 10.98 -1.64 -16.31
C GLY A 121 11.09 -2.79 -15.32
N ASP A 122 11.58 -2.52 -14.11
CA ASP A 122 11.74 -3.52 -13.04
C ASP A 122 10.50 -3.69 -12.16
N HIS A 123 9.39 -3.02 -12.50
CA HIS A 123 8.13 -3.09 -11.77
C HIS A 123 6.96 -3.45 -12.69
N THR A 124 5.89 -3.95 -12.11
CA THR A 124 4.59 -4.11 -12.74
C THR A 124 3.57 -3.19 -12.07
N LEU A 125 2.91 -2.35 -12.87
CA LEU A 125 1.79 -1.52 -12.45
C LEU A 125 0.51 -2.35 -12.52
N PHE A 126 -0.13 -2.57 -11.37
CA PHE A 126 -1.48 -3.11 -11.33
C PHE A 126 -2.46 -1.96 -11.29
N ILE A 127 -3.36 -1.90 -12.27
CA ILE A 127 -4.53 -1.02 -12.25
C ILE A 127 -5.66 -1.78 -11.56
N GLY A 128 -6.14 -1.23 -10.44
CA GLY A 128 -7.22 -1.80 -9.65
C GLY A 128 -8.51 -1.03 -9.86
N LYS A 129 -9.59 -1.73 -10.23
CA LYS A 129 -10.95 -1.18 -10.20
C LYS A 129 -11.49 -1.28 -8.79
N VAL A 130 -11.80 -0.13 -8.19
CA VAL A 130 -12.30 -0.06 -6.82
C VAL A 130 -13.72 -0.60 -6.76
N ILE A 131 -13.94 -1.62 -5.92
CA ILE A 131 -15.24 -2.26 -5.72
C ILE A 131 -15.82 -2.00 -4.32
N ALA A 132 -14.98 -1.66 -3.34
CA ALA A 132 -15.40 -1.27 -2.00
C ALA A 132 -14.32 -0.43 -1.32
N MET A 133 -14.71 0.38 -0.34
CA MET A 133 -13.77 1.11 0.50
C MET A 133 -14.37 1.42 1.87
N GLU A 134 -13.49 1.52 2.86
CA GLU A 134 -13.80 1.98 4.21
C GLU A 134 -12.74 2.99 4.68
N SER A 135 -13.10 3.84 5.63
CA SER A 135 -12.21 4.88 6.16
C SER A 135 -12.45 5.09 7.64
N ASN A 136 -11.37 5.26 8.38
CA ASN A 136 -11.36 5.54 9.81
C ASN A 136 -10.86 6.96 10.09
N GLN A 137 -11.03 7.41 11.34
CA GLN A 137 -10.46 8.66 11.82
C GLN A 137 -9.00 8.44 12.24
N GLY A 138 -8.18 9.48 12.18
CA GLY A 138 -6.78 9.44 12.63
C GLY A 138 -5.85 10.28 11.76
N SER A 139 -4.55 10.13 11.99
CA SER A 139 -3.50 10.76 11.18
C SER A 139 -2.72 9.71 10.40
N PRO A 140 -2.27 10.01 9.16
CA PRO A 140 -1.54 9.04 8.35
C PRO A 140 -0.12 8.81 8.86
N LEU A 141 0.36 7.58 8.73
CA LEU A 141 1.78 7.30 8.76
C LEU A 141 2.40 7.86 7.49
N THR A 142 3.45 8.66 7.64
CA THR A 142 4.15 9.27 6.50
C THR A 142 5.53 8.67 6.32
N PHE A 143 6.04 8.71 5.09
CA PHE A 143 7.39 8.29 4.74
C PHE A 143 8.08 9.35 3.89
N TYR A 144 9.24 9.81 4.35
CA TYR A 144 10.01 10.85 3.68
C TYR A 144 11.51 10.62 3.94
N LYS A 145 12.32 10.69 2.88
CA LYS A 145 13.77 10.49 2.91
C LYS A 145 14.22 9.21 3.64
N GLY A 146 13.45 8.13 3.51
CA GLY A 146 13.78 6.84 4.14
C GLY A 146 13.42 6.75 5.62
N GLN A 147 12.62 7.68 6.14
CA GLN A 147 12.22 7.75 7.55
C GLN A 147 10.70 7.78 7.67
N TYR A 148 10.18 7.08 8.68
CA TYR A 148 8.80 7.24 9.12
C TYR A 148 8.63 8.60 9.80
N GLY A 149 7.45 9.19 9.64
CA GLY A 149 7.07 10.43 10.29
C GLY A 149 5.56 10.52 10.49
N LYS A 150 5.14 11.66 11.01
CA LYS A 150 3.72 11.99 11.20
C LYS A 150 3.35 13.18 10.32
N TYR A 151 2.08 13.22 9.93
CA TYR A 151 1.54 14.42 9.30
C TYR A 151 1.34 15.50 10.37
N GLU A 152 1.88 16.69 10.11
CA GLU A 152 1.62 17.90 10.87
C GLU A 152 1.02 18.94 9.92
N PRO A 153 -0.15 19.51 10.23
CA PRO A 153 -0.75 20.55 9.40
C PRO A 153 0.16 21.77 9.40
N ALA A 154 0.40 22.35 8.23
CA ALA A 154 1.05 23.65 8.15
C ALA A 154 0.11 24.72 8.70
N GLU A 155 0.64 25.64 9.50
CA GLU A 155 -0.09 26.85 9.86
C GLU A 155 -0.30 27.69 8.61
N TYR A 156 -1.54 28.12 8.38
CA TYR A 156 -1.82 29.08 7.32
C TYR A 156 -1.25 30.42 7.73
N VAL A 157 -0.28 30.93 6.95
CA VAL A 157 0.09 32.34 7.02
C VAL A 157 -1.04 33.12 6.35
N ASN A 158 -1.83 33.85 7.16
CA ASN A 158 -2.82 34.80 6.66
C ASN A 158 -2.14 35.95 5.90
#